data_AF-A0A8H7I7I2-F1
#
_entry.id   AF-A0A8H7I7I2-F1
#
_cell.length_a   1.000
_cell.length_b   1.000
_cell.length_c   1.000
_cell.angle_alpha   90.00
_cell.angle_beta   90.00
_cell.angle_gamma   90.00
#
_symmetry.space_group_name_H-M   'P 1'
#
loop_
_entity.id
_entity.type
_entity.pdbx_description
1 polymer ?
#
loop_
_entity_poly.entity_id
_entity_poly.type
_entity_poly.pdbx_seq_one_letter_code
_entity_poly.pdbx_strand_id
1 'polypeptide(L)'
;MADAPIVTYATLTLSTLVLAWHMSRRKHVNPPSPTTWPLIGNLLSMSSGPEYLTFKKLGEELNSDVVFLEVLGNKMVILNSAKAASELLEQRSALYSDRICPVVIKDPELFDWSGSTGMLGYNDVWRYHRRMISKVLGSREISQFSRIQERQTRSMLQALINTTSQNQPFEGVKQRFLLSMASTMFELIYGYCLQDEQDPFFQGFQEILQHGMDAVMFTNFYVNIFPILAHVPDWAPGAGWKRTIRRWRDQKARASLAPLEWTKAQIEAGVSQPSLLGMLLEEDLTPGISIEERDRRLKEIGLALYAEGQSR
;
A
#
# COMPACT_ATOMS: atom_id res chain seq x y z
N MET A 1 -30.27 39.31 21.09
CA MET A 1 -29.09 39.90 20.40
C MET A 1 -27.91 40.17 21.36
N ALA A 2 -27.84 39.53 22.53
CA ALA A 2 -26.79 39.80 23.54
C ALA A 2 -25.65 38.76 23.56
N ASP A 3 -25.75 37.66 22.82
CA ASP A 3 -24.80 36.53 22.91
C ASP A 3 -23.63 36.60 21.91
N ALA A 4 -23.74 37.45 20.88
CA ALA A 4 -22.70 37.61 19.86
C ALA A 4 -21.31 38.02 20.40
N PRO A 5 -21.17 38.96 21.35
CA PRO A 5 -19.86 39.34 21.87
C PRO A 5 -19.23 38.24 22.75
N ILE A 6 -20.04 37.47 23.48
CA ILE A 6 -19.53 36.40 24.35
C ILE A 6 -18.90 35.28 23.51
N VAL A 7 -19.56 34.94 22.39
CA VAL A 7 -19.03 33.94 21.45
C VAL A 7 -17.73 34.40 20.80
N THR A 8 -17.58 35.68 20.44
CA THR A 8 -16.34 36.18 19.84
C THR A 8 -15.17 36.24 20.83
N TYR A 9 -15.41 36.62 22.09
CA TYR A 9 -14.36 36.57 23.11
C TYR A 9 -13.97 35.13 23.47
N ALA A 10 -14.93 34.21 23.52
CA ALA A 10 -14.67 32.79 23.76
C ALA A 10 -13.85 32.15 22.62
N THR A 11 -14.13 32.49 21.36
CA THR A 11 -13.34 31.97 20.23
C THR A 11 -11.94 32.57 20.16
N LEU A 12 -11.77 33.86 20.46
CA LEU A 12 -10.45 34.51 20.51
C LEU A 12 -9.58 33.97 21.65
N THR A 13 -10.16 33.78 22.85
CA THR A 13 -9.46 33.20 23.99
C THR A 13 -9.09 31.74 23.73
N LEU A 14 -9.98 30.93 23.18
CA LEU A 14 -9.67 29.56 22.79
C LEU A 14 -8.57 29.52 21.72
N SER A 15 -8.65 30.37 20.69
CA SER A 15 -7.65 30.43 19.61
C SER A 15 -6.27 30.84 20.14
N THR A 16 -6.22 31.83 21.03
CA THR A 16 -4.96 32.29 21.65
C THR A 16 -4.37 31.24 22.58
N LEU A 17 -5.19 30.53 23.36
CA LEU A 17 -4.74 29.43 24.21
C LEU A 17 -4.22 28.25 23.38
N VAL A 18 -4.91 27.88 22.29
CA VAL A 18 -4.47 26.83 21.36
C VAL A 18 -3.15 27.21 20.69
N LEU A 19 -3.01 28.47 20.25
CA LEU A 19 -1.77 29.00 19.67
C LEU A 19 -0.61 28.97 20.68
N ALA A 20 -0.83 29.47 21.90
CA ALA A 20 0.18 29.50 22.96
C ALA A 20 0.63 28.08 23.37
N TRP A 21 -0.32 27.15 23.50
CA TRP A 21 -0.03 25.75 23.78
C TRP A 21 0.77 25.08 22.66
N HIS A 22 0.41 25.33 21.40
CA HIS A 22 1.16 24.82 20.25
C HIS A 22 2.58 25.37 20.18
N MET A 23 2.77 26.67 20.45
CA MET A 23 4.10 27.29 20.48
C MET A 23 4.97 26.74 21.62
N SER A 24 4.38 26.46 22.79
CA SER A 24 5.08 25.90 23.95
C SER A 24 5.61 24.48 23.72
N ARG A 25 4.94 23.67 22.89
CA ARG A 25 5.34 22.29 22.56
C ARG A 25 6.53 22.18 21.58
N ARG A 26 7.04 23.28 21.02
CA ARG A 26 8.14 23.29 20.03
C ARG A 26 9.55 23.19 20.65
N LYS A 27 9.78 22.27 21.60
CA LYS A 27 11.11 22.04 22.22
C LYS A 27 11.75 20.71 21.81
N HIS A 28 11.73 20.37 20.53
CA HIS A 28 12.56 19.29 19.99
C HIS A 28 13.52 19.86 18.95
N VAL A 29 14.78 19.43 19.01
CA VAL A 29 15.77 19.69 17.97
C VAL A 29 15.42 18.81 16.78
N ASN A 30 14.64 19.36 15.85
CA ASN A 30 14.31 18.69 14.60
C ASN A 30 15.36 19.05 13.54
N PRO A 31 15.52 18.22 12.49
CA PRO A 31 16.22 18.64 11.27
C PRO A 31 15.67 19.96 10.71
N PRO A 32 16.42 20.65 9.84
CA PRO A 32 15.94 21.87 9.17
C PRO A 32 14.54 21.70 8.59
N SER A 33 13.70 22.70 8.79
CA SER A 33 12.30 22.71 8.34
C SER A 33 12.00 24.07 7.71
N PRO A 34 11.20 24.11 6.63
CA PRO A 34 10.66 25.38 6.14
C PRO A 34 9.70 25.99 7.17
N THR A 35 9.26 27.22 6.89
CA THR A 35 8.33 27.96 7.75
C THR A 35 7.12 27.12 8.12
N THR A 36 6.91 26.92 9.43
CA THR A 36 5.86 26.04 9.96
C THR A 36 4.73 26.87 10.57
N TRP A 37 3.56 26.79 9.95
CA TRP A 37 2.36 27.51 10.37
C TRP A 37 1.62 26.77 11.49
N PRO A 38 0.95 27.47 12.42
CA PRO A 38 0.09 26.82 13.40
C PRO A 38 -1.00 25.99 12.71
N LEU A 39 -1.36 24.84 13.31
CA LEU A 39 -2.39 23.88 12.87
C LEU A 39 -2.13 23.15 11.55
N ILE A 40 -1.73 23.85 10.49
CA ILE A 40 -1.50 23.27 9.16
C ILE A 40 -0.05 22.80 8.93
N GLY A 41 0.89 23.29 9.75
CA GLY A 41 2.31 22.96 9.64
C GLY A 41 2.94 23.51 8.35
N ASN A 42 3.58 22.66 7.57
CA ASN A 42 4.27 22.95 6.32
C ASN A 42 3.37 22.73 5.09
N LEU A 43 2.04 22.61 5.25
CA LEU A 43 1.12 22.39 4.13
C LEU A 43 1.29 23.43 3.00
N LEU A 44 1.54 24.70 3.34
CA LEU A 44 1.74 25.77 2.36
C LEU A 44 3.09 25.69 1.61
N SER A 45 4.02 24.88 2.11
CA SER A 45 5.29 24.58 1.44
C SER A 45 5.16 23.39 0.48
N MET A 46 4.02 22.70 0.47
CA MET A 46 3.74 21.63 -0.49
C MET A 46 3.23 22.21 -1.81
N SER A 47 3.81 21.79 -2.94
CA SER A 47 3.29 22.15 -4.27
C SER A 47 2.38 21.05 -4.80
N SER A 48 1.41 21.40 -5.64
CA SER A 48 0.46 20.46 -6.28
C SER A 48 1.08 19.52 -7.33
N GLY A 49 2.39 19.60 -7.55
CA GLY A 49 3.13 18.72 -8.45
C GLY A 49 3.61 17.45 -7.73
N PRO A 50 4.41 16.61 -8.42
CA PRO A 50 4.98 15.41 -7.81
C PRO A 50 5.76 15.73 -6.53
N GLU A 51 5.46 15.05 -5.43
CA GLU A 51 5.96 15.40 -4.10
C GLU A 51 7.49 15.33 -4.02
N TYR A 52 8.11 14.39 -4.76
CA TYR A 52 9.56 14.24 -4.80
C TYR A 52 10.28 15.47 -5.36
N LEU A 53 9.67 16.23 -6.27
CA LEU A 53 10.24 17.48 -6.77
C LEU A 53 10.21 18.58 -5.70
N THR A 54 9.10 18.65 -4.95
CA THR A 54 8.98 19.57 -3.81
C THR A 54 10.01 19.25 -2.73
N PHE A 55 10.14 17.97 -2.37
CA PHE A 55 11.08 17.49 -1.36
C PHE A 55 12.54 17.76 -1.73
N LYS A 56 12.90 17.56 -2.99
CA LYS A 56 14.23 17.91 -3.51
C LYS A 56 14.48 19.41 -3.40
N LYS A 57 13.54 20.23 -3.89
CA LYS A 57 13.64 21.69 -3.85
C LYS A 57 13.81 22.22 -2.42
N LEU A 58 13.06 21.67 -1.47
CA LEU A 58 13.19 22.05 -0.05
C LEU A 58 14.57 21.69 0.52
N GLY A 59 15.15 20.56 0.11
CA GLY A 59 16.53 20.21 0.50
C GLY A 59 17.57 21.19 -0.03
N GLU A 60 17.41 21.63 -1.28
CA GLU A 60 18.27 22.64 -1.91
C GLU A 60 18.13 24.01 -1.24
N GLU A 61 16.90 24.48 -1.00
CA GLU A 61 16.62 25.78 -0.38
C GLU A 61 17.11 25.86 1.08
N LEU A 62 17.02 24.75 1.82
CA LEU A 62 17.46 24.66 3.21
C LEU A 62 18.94 24.25 3.35
N ASN A 63 19.61 23.97 2.24
CA ASN A 63 20.98 23.44 2.18
C ASN A 63 21.17 22.24 3.14
N SER A 64 20.25 21.27 3.06
CA SER A 64 20.22 20.12 3.96
C SER A 64 19.79 18.81 3.30
N ASP A 65 20.54 17.76 3.60
CA ASP A 65 20.24 16.39 3.18
C ASP A 65 19.07 15.76 3.94
N VAL A 66 18.71 16.29 5.11
CA VAL A 66 17.65 15.77 5.97
C VAL A 66 16.72 16.90 6.34
N VAL A 67 15.49 16.87 5.82
CA VAL A 67 14.49 17.92 6.04
C VAL A 67 13.34 17.37 6.87
N PHE A 68 12.88 18.16 7.84
CA PHE A 68 11.69 17.85 8.63
C PHE A 68 10.48 18.60 8.08
N LEU A 69 9.35 17.90 7.97
CA LEU A 69 8.05 18.48 7.62
C LEU A 69 6.98 17.97 8.58
N GLU A 70 6.03 18.83 8.92
CA GLU A 70 4.80 18.48 9.62
C GLU A 70 3.62 18.96 8.77
N VAL A 71 2.78 18.06 8.26
CA VAL A 71 1.61 18.43 7.46
C VAL A 71 0.35 17.92 8.16
N LEU A 72 -0.49 18.86 8.62
CA LEU A 72 -1.73 18.55 9.34
C LEU A 72 -1.51 17.55 10.51
N GLY A 73 -0.43 17.75 11.27
CA GLY A 73 -0.04 16.90 12.40
C GLY A 73 0.76 15.63 12.05
N ASN A 74 0.88 15.29 10.77
CA ASN A 74 1.71 14.17 10.31
C ASN A 74 3.15 14.62 10.12
N LYS A 75 4.07 13.98 10.86
CA LYS A 75 5.50 14.32 10.86
C LYS A 75 6.24 13.44 9.86
N MET A 76 7.07 14.05 9.03
CA MET A 76 7.83 13.42 7.97
C MET A 76 9.28 13.87 8.05
N VAL A 77 10.20 12.92 7.85
CA VAL A 77 11.63 13.18 7.68
C VAL A 77 11.98 12.79 6.25
N ILE A 78 12.40 13.77 5.46
CA ILE A 78 12.73 13.63 4.05
C ILE A 78 14.25 13.47 3.92
N LEU A 79 14.68 12.45 3.20
CA LEU A 79 16.10 12.13 2.98
C LEU A 79 16.46 12.45 1.52
N ASN A 80 17.23 13.51 1.32
CA ASN A 80 17.61 14.04 0.02
C ASN A 80 19.00 13.60 -0.46
N SER A 81 19.72 12.77 0.31
CA SER A 81 21.00 12.19 -0.11
C SER A 81 21.08 10.68 0.12
N ALA A 82 21.82 10.00 -0.76
CA ALA A 82 22.05 8.55 -0.67
C ALA A 82 22.75 8.15 0.64
N LYS A 83 23.63 9.03 1.14
CA LYS A 83 24.31 8.83 2.43
C LYS A 83 23.32 8.81 3.58
N ALA A 84 22.45 9.82 3.68
CA ALA A 84 21.41 9.87 4.72
C ALA A 84 20.44 8.69 4.62
N ALA A 85 20.06 8.30 3.41
CA ALA A 85 19.23 7.12 3.17
C ALA A 85 19.88 5.82 3.65
N SER A 86 21.15 5.56 3.33
CA SER A 86 21.86 4.36 3.79
C SER A 86 22.07 4.37 5.31
N GLU A 87 22.50 5.49 5.89
CA GLU A 87 22.70 5.58 7.35
C GLU A 87 21.44 5.30 8.15
N LEU A 88 20.27 5.80 7.71
CA LEU A 88 19.02 5.63 8.44
C LEU A 88 18.29 4.34 8.05
N LEU A 89 18.11 4.06 6.76
CA LEU A 89 17.25 2.97 6.31
C LEU A 89 17.96 1.62 6.20
N GLU A 90 19.29 1.60 6.12
CA GLU A 90 20.08 0.36 6.02
C GLU A 90 20.82 0.07 7.33
N GLN A 91 21.75 0.95 7.72
CA GLN A 91 22.61 0.74 8.90
C GLN A 91 21.82 0.75 10.21
N ARG A 92 20.73 1.53 10.27
CA ARG A 92 19.84 1.65 11.43
C ARG A 92 18.44 1.09 11.15
N SER A 93 18.31 0.21 10.18
CA SER A 93 17.03 -0.39 9.75
C SER A 93 16.18 -0.94 10.91
N ALA A 94 16.80 -1.52 11.94
CA ALA A 94 16.08 -2.02 13.12
C ALA A 94 15.28 -0.92 13.87
N LEU A 95 15.69 0.35 13.80
CA LEU A 95 15.01 1.49 14.43
C LEU A 95 13.93 2.10 13.56
N TYR A 96 14.05 1.97 12.23
CA TYR A 96 13.22 2.69 11.25
C TYR A 96 12.44 1.76 10.30
N SER A 97 12.41 0.46 10.58
CA SER A 97 11.74 -0.54 9.73
C SER A 97 10.22 -0.59 9.93
N ASP A 98 9.70 0.06 10.96
CA ASP A 98 8.27 0.11 11.20
C ASP A 98 7.52 0.89 10.10
N ARG A 99 6.24 0.57 9.92
CA ARG A 99 5.42 1.12 8.84
C ARG A 99 4.37 2.06 9.39
N ILE A 100 4.36 3.32 8.94
CA ILE A 100 3.24 4.21 9.19
C ILE A 100 2.06 3.73 8.34
N CYS A 101 1.10 3.07 8.97
CA CYS A 101 -0.11 2.59 8.32
C CYS A 101 -1.28 3.55 8.60
N PRO A 102 -1.89 4.16 7.56
CA PRO A 102 -3.06 5.02 7.72
C PRO A 102 -4.20 4.32 8.45
N VAL A 103 -4.99 5.08 9.22
CA VAL A 103 -6.08 4.56 10.05
C VAL A 103 -7.07 3.76 9.22
N VAL A 104 -7.44 4.25 8.04
CA VAL A 104 -8.40 3.57 7.16
C VAL A 104 -7.92 2.18 6.73
N ILE A 105 -6.60 1.98 6.61
CA ILE A 105 -5.98 0.75 6.11
C ILE A 105 -5.86 -0.30 7.23
N LYS A 106 -5.39 0.12 8.41
CA LYS A 106 -5.13 -0.81 9.52
C LYS A 106 -6.40 -1.25 10.26
N ASP A 107 -7.46 -0.47 10.22
CA ASP A 107 -8.68 -0.72 10.99
C ASP A 107 -9.48 -1.89 10.38
N PRO A 108 -9.70 -2.99 11.13
CA PRO A 108 -10.47 -4.14 10.66
C PRO A 108 -11.94 -3.84 10.34
N GLU A 109 -12.52 -2.82 10.97
CA GLU A 109 -13.89 -2.39 10.72
C GLU A 109 -14.03 -1.51 9.47
N LEU A 110 -12.89 -1.06 8.93
CA LEU A 110 -12.77 -0.24 7.72
C LEU A 110 -12.23 -1.07 6.56
N PHE A 111 -10.98 -0.86 6.14
CA PHE A 111 -10.46 -1.51 4.92
C PHE A 111 -9.80 -2.87 5.19
N ASP A 112 -9.35 -3.12 6.42
CA ASP A 112 -8.69 -4.35 6.87
C ASP A 112 -7.54 -4.86 5.97
N TRP A 113 -6.42 -4.15 6.02
CA TRP A 113 -5.13 -4.61 5.52
C TRP A 113 -4.20 -5.04 6.66
N SER A 114 -4.76 -5.29 7.84
CA SER A 114 -4.00 -5.63 9.06
C SER A 114 -3.16 -6.91 8.91
N GLY A 115 -3.56 -7.83 8.03
CA GLY A 115 -2.81 -9.04 7.69
C GLY A 115 -1.88 -8.93 6.47
N SER A 116 -1.86 -7.79 5.78
CA SER A 116 -1.08 -7.62 4.55
C SER A 116 0.42 -7.52 4.86
N THR A 117 1.24 -8.30 4.17
CA THR A 117 2.70 -8.35 4.38
C THR A 117 3.36 -6.96 4.34
N GLY A 118 2.92 -6.09 3.42
CA GLY A 118 3.49 -4.75 3.25
C GLY A 118 3.07 -3.74 4.33
N MET A 119 2.00 -4.03 5.07
CA MET A 119 1.42 -3.15 6.10
C MET A 119 1.67 -3.65 7.53
N LEU A 120 2.11 -4.90 7.69
CA LEU A 120 2.48 -5.47 8.98
C LEU A 120 3.74 -4.80 9.54
N GLY A 121 3.65 -4.37 10.80
CA GLY A 121 4.84 -4.06 11.61
C GLY A 121 5.64 -5.33 11.92
N TYR A 122 6.84 -5.16 12.45
CA TYR A 122 7.73 -6.29 12.76
C TYR A 122 7.15 -7.18 13.88
N ASN A 123 6.55 -8.31 13.52
CA ASN A 123 5.95 -9.28 14.44
C ASN A 123 6.08 -10.73 13.92
N ASP A 124 5.53 -11.71 14.64
CA ASP A 124 5.58 -13.13 14.23
C ASP A 124 4.89 -13.42 12.90
N VAL A 125 3.81 -12.70 12.58
CA VAL A 125 3.09 -12.85 11.31
C VAL A 125 3.97 -12.35 10.16
N TRP A 126 4.58 -11.17 10.29
CA TRP A 126 5.52 -10.64 9.31
C TRP A 126 6.72 -11.58 9.12
N ARG A 127 7.30 -12.10 10.21
CA ARG A 127 8.41 -13.07 10.15
C ARG A 127 8.01 -14.35 9.41
N TYR A 128 6.78 -14.83 9.63
CA TYR A 128 6.24 -15.98 8.90
C TYR A 128 6.12 -15.68 7.41
N HIS A 129 5.45 -14.57 7.04
CA HIS A 129 5.28 -14.16 5.64
C HIS A 129 6.65 -14.03 4.95
N ARG A 130 7.60 -13.35 5.59
CA ARG A 130 8.96 -13.15 5.08
C ARG A 130 9.67 -14.49 4.86
N ARG A 131 9.56 -15.43 5.80
CA ARG A 131 10.15 -16.78 5.67
C ARG A 131 9.56 -17.54 4.49
N MET A 132 8.24 -17.52 4.32
CA MET A 132 7.56 -18.21 3.22
C MET A 132 7.94 -17.60 1.87
N ILE A 133 7.88 -16.27 1.75
CA ILE A 133 8.28 -15.55 0.53
C ILE A 133 9.75 -15.83 0.19
N SER A 134 10.66 -15.72 1.16
CA SER A 134 12.08 -16.00 0.94
C SER A 134 12.35 -17.44 0.52
N LYS A 135 11.54 -18.39 0.98
CA LYS A 135 11.67 -19.80 0.60
C LYS A 135 11.29 -19.99 -0.87
N VAL A 136 10.10 -19.53 -1.26
CA VAL A 136 9.60 -19.71 -2.64
C VAL A 136 10.37 -18.88 -3.67
N LEU A 137 10.93 -17.73 -3.27
CA LEU A 137 11.81 -16.91 -4.11
C LEU A 137 13.29 -17.31 -4.01
N GLY A 138 13.65 -18.23 -3.13
CA GLY A 138 15.01 -18.75 -2.97
C GLY A 138 15.18 -20.16 -3.52
N SER A 139 14.10 -20.81 -3.95
CA SER A 139 14.16 -22.19 -4.40
C SER A 139 14.91 -22.29 -5.73
N ARG A 140 15.63 -23.40 -5.91
CA ARG A 140 16.38 -23.69 -7.16
C ARG A 140 15.45 -23.82 -8.38
N GLU A 141 14.15 -23.98 -8.12
CA GLU A 141 13.09 -24.10 -9.10
C GLU A 141 12.76 -22.77 -9.81
N ILE A 142 13.34 -21.62 -9.42
CA ILE A 142 13.18 -20.36 -10.19
C ILE A 142 13.58 -20.51 -11.66
N SER A 143 14.48 -21.46 -11.96
CA SER A 143 14.83 -21.82 -13.33
C SER A 143 13.63 -22.29 -14.17
N GLN A 144 12.56 -22.83 -13.56
CA GLN A 144 11.32 -23.19 -14.25
C GLN A 144 10.46 -21.96 -14.62
N PHE A 145 10.65 -20.86 -13.90
CA PHE A 145 9.93 -19.61 -14.09
C PHE A 145 10.49 -18.72 -15.22
N SER A 146 11.74 -18.95 -15.63
CA SER A 146 12.30 -18.29 -16.82
C SER A 146 11.50 -18.64 -18.09
N ARG A 147 11.01 -19.88 -18.19
CA ARG A 147 10.15 -20.33 -19.30
C ARG A 147 8.81 -19.59 -19.32
N ILE A 148 8.24 -19.32 -18.15
CA ILE A 148 7.00 -18.55 -18.02
C ILE A 148 7.25 -17.12 -18.52
N GLN A 149 8.30 -16.47 -18.04
CA GLN A 149 8.66 -15.12 -18.49
C GLN A 149 8.91 -15.09 -20.02
N GLU A 150 9.62 -16.08 -20.57
CA GLU A 150 9.89 -16.17 -22.00
C GLU A 150 8.60 -16.32 -22.83
N ARG A 151 7.67 -17.18 -22.39
CA ARG A 151 6.37 -17.35 -23.06
C ARG A 151 5.52 -16.08 -22.97
N GLN A 152 5.42 -15.47 -21.79
CA GLN A 152 4.65 -14.24 -21.58
C GLN A 152 5.25 -13.06 -22.36
N THR A 153 6.58 -12.96 -22.43
CA THR A 153 7.30 -11.98 -23.25
C THR A 153 6.99 -12.15 -24.73
N ARG A 154 7.03 -13.39 -25.25
CA ARG A 154 6.69 -13.66 -26.66
C ARG A 154 5.26 -13.26 -26.99
N SER A 155 4.30 -13.63 -26.13
CA SER A 155 2.89 -13.27 -26.31
C SER A 155 2.69 -11.75 -26.29
N MET A 156 3.34 -11.06 -25.35
CA MET A 156 3.32 -9.59 -25.28
C MET A 156 3.88 -8.97 -26.56
N LEU A 157 5.05 -9.40 -27.03
CA LEU A 157 5.66 -8.86 -28.26
C LEU A 157 4.75 -9.05 -29.48
N GLN A 158 4.09 -10.20 -29.61
CA GLN A 158 3.10 -10.44 -30.67
C GLN A 158 1.90 -9.49 -30.55
N ALA A 159 1.38 -9.27 -29.34
CA ALA A 159 0.29 -8.33 -29.12
C ALA A 159 0.69 -6.88 -29.43
N LEU A 160 1.93 -6.49 -29.11
CA LEU A 160 2.46 -5.15 -29.35
C LEU A 160 2.58 -4.81 -30.85
N ILE A 161 2.96 -5.79 -31.69
CA ILE A 161 3.00 -5.62 -33.16
C ILE A 161 1.65 -5.15 -33.70
N ASN A 162 0.54 -5.67 -33.15
CA ASN A 162 -0.81 -5.31 -33.57
C ASN A 162 -1.34 -4.02 -32.92
N THR A 163 -0.68 -3.55 -31.84
CA THR A 163 -1.14 -2.40 -31.05
C THR A 163 -0.67 -1.06 -31.66
N THR A 164 0.47 -1.05 -32.34
CA THR A 164 1.04 0.18 -32.94
C THR A 164 0.18 0.79 -34.05
N SER A 165 -0.78 0.04 -34.59
CA SER A 165 -1.70 0.50 -35.64
C SER A 165 -3.00 1.13 -35.11
N GLN A 166 -3.18 1.23 -33.79
CA GLN A 166 -4.40 1.75 -33.16
C GLN A 166 -4.33 3.26 -32.88
N ASN A 167 -5.49 3.90 -32.69
CA ASN A 167 -5.63 5.34 -32.45
C ASN A 167 -4.99 5.83 -31.13
N GLN A 168 -4.71 4.94 -30.18
CA GLN A 168 -4.07 5.25 -28.88
C GLN A 168 -2.99 4.22 -28.52
N PRO A 169 -1.84 4.23 -29.21
CA PRO A 169 -0.84 3.19 -29.08
C PRO A 169 -0.20 3.13 -27.68
N PHE A 170 -0.05 4.26 -26.99
CA PHE A 170 0.56 4.29 -25.66
C PHE A 170 -0.29 3.60 -24.58
N GLU A 171 -1.59 3.85 -24.53
CA GLU A 171 -2.49 3.18 -23.58
C GLU A 171 -2.60 1.69 -23.88
N GLY A 172 -2.69 1.33 -25.18
CA GLY A 172 -2.65 -0.07 -25.60
C GLY A 172 -1.37 -0.78 -25.16
N VAL A 173 -0.20 -0.16 -25.35
CA VAL A 173 1.10 -0.73 -24.93
C VAL A 173 1.13 -0.92 -23.41
N LYS A 174 0.74 0.11 -22.64
CA LYS A 174 0.70 0.05 -21.18
C LYS A 174 -0.20 -1.08 -20.69
N GLN A 175 -1.40 -1.20 -21.24
CA GLN A 175 -2.35 -2.24 -20.85
C GLN A 175 -1.81 -3.65 -21.16
N ARG A 176 -1.15 -3.82 -22.30
CA ARG A 176 -0.54 -5.11 -22.71
C ARG A 176 0.66 -5.47 -21.82
N PHE A 177 1.43 -4.49 -21.38
CA PHE A 177 2.50 -4.70 -20.41
C PHE A 177 1.94 -5.14 -19.06
N LEU A 178 0.94 -4.43 -18.52
CA LEU A 178 0.28 -4.77 -17.26
C LEU A 178 -0.35 -6.17 -17.31
N LEU A 179 -1.03 -6.52 -18.40
CA LEU A 179 -1.59 -7.85 -18.58
C LEU A 179 -0.49 -8.91 -18.61
N SER A 180 0.61 -8.70 -19.35
CA SER A 180 1.71 -9.67 -19.43
C SER A 180 2.40 -9.89 -18.08
N MET A 181 2.62 -8.83 -17.32
CA MET A 181 3.12 -8.91 -15.95
C MET A 181 2.14 -9.67 -15.07
N ALA A 182 0.85 -9.34 -15.14
CA ALA A 182 -0.18 -10.03 -14.36
C ALA A 182 -0.26 -11.51 -14.71
N SER A 183 -0.26 -11.87 -16.00
CA SER A 183 -0.26 -13.26 -16.46
C SER A 183 0.94 -14.02 -15.92
N THR A 184 2.13 -13.40 -15.96
CA THR A 184 3.33 -13.96 -15.36
C THR A 184 3.13 -14.20 -13.86
N MET A 185 2.66 -13.19 -13.11
CA MET A 185 2.49 -13.31 -11.67
C MET A 185 1.39 -14.31 -11.27
N PHE A 186 0.26 -14.37 -11.99
CA PHE A 186 -0.81 -15.33 -11.71
C PHE A 186 -0.36 -16.76 -11.96
N GLU A 187 0.39 -16.98 -13.04
CA GLU A 187 0.90 -18.30 -13.35
C GLU A 187 1.98 -18.73 -12.35
N LEU A 188 2.86 -17.82 -11.95
CA LEU A 188 3.88 -18.08 -10.92
C LEU A 188 3.25 -18.39 -9.56
N ILE A 189 2.36 -17.53 -9.09
CA ILE A 189 1.84 -17.58 -7.71
C ILE A 189 0.82 -18.70 -7.56
N TYR A 190 -0.13 -18.79 -8.50
CA TYR A 190 -1.32 -19.64 -8.39
C TYR A 190 -1.33 -20.82 -9.35
N GLY A 191 -0.45 -20.84 -10.36
CA GLY A 191 -0.51 -21.81 -11.46
C GLY A 191 -1.62 -21.50 -12.45
N TYR A 192 -2.15 -20.28 -12.44
CA TYR A 192 -3.30 -19.85 -13.23
C TYR A 192 -2.87 -19.08 -14.48
N CYS A 193 -3.36 -19.50 -15.64
CA CYS A 193 -3.19 -18.78 -16.90
C CYS A 193 -4.36 -17.81 -17.10
N LEU A 194 -4.10 -16.50 -16.99
CA LEU A 194 -5.08 -15.47 -17.34
C LEU A 194 -5.56 -15.62 -18.79
N GLN A 195 -6.85 -15.43 -19.02
CA GLN A 195 -7.43 -15.51 -20.36
C GLN A 195 -7.24 -14.23 -21.16
N ASP A 196 -7.72 -13.11 -20.61
CA ASP A 196 -7.71 -11.79 -21.24
C ASP A 196 -7.83 -10.68 -20.18
N GLU A 197 -8.04 -9.45 -20.64
CA GLU A 197 -8.19 -8.26 -19.78
C GLU A 197 -9.54 -8.23 -19.04
N GLN A 198 -10.45 -9.13 -19.40
CA GLN A 198 -11.75 -9.32 -18.77
C GLN A 198 -11.74 -10.46 -17.75
N ASP A 199 -10.60 -11.13 -17.57
CA ASP A 199 -10.45 -12.18 -16.58
C ASP A 199 -10.77 -11.63 -15.17
N PRO A 200 -11.69 -12.29 -14.42
CA PRO A 200 -12.17 -11.78 -13.15
C PRO A 200 -11.09 -11.73 -12.06
N PHE A 201 -10.06 -12.60 -12.13
CA PHE A 201 -8.94 -12.54 -11.20
C PHE A 201 -8.07 -11.31 -11.49
N PHE A 202 -7.81 -11.04 -12.78
CA PHE A 202 -7.08 -9.85 -13.18
C PHE A 202 -7.80 -8.57 -12.75
N GLN A 203 -9.08 -8.42 -13.10
CA GLN A 203 -9.87 -7.24 -12.74
C GLN A 203 -9.97 -7.07 -11.22
N GLY A 204 -10.22 -8.16 -10.49
CA GLY A 204 -10.30 -8.12 -9.03
C GLY A 204 -9.01 -7.64 -8.37
N PHE A 205 -7.85 -8.07 -8.86
CA PHE A 205 -6.56 -7.61 -8.34
C PHE A 205 -6.23 -6.18 -8.74
N GLN A 206 -6.56 -5.75 -9.97
CA GLN A 206 -6.42 -4.35 -10.38
C GLN A 206 -7.25 -3.42 -9.48
N GLU A 207 -8.49 -3.80 -9.17
CA GLU A 207 -9.35 -3.07 -8.24
C GLU A 207 -8.76 -3.05 -6.82
N ILE A 208 -8.22 -4.17 -6.31
CA ILE A 208 -7.57 -4.22 -4.99
C ILE A 208 -6.43 -3.19 -4.93
N LEU A 209 -5.55 -3.20 -5.93
CA LEU A 209 -4.41 -2.30 -5.97
C LEU A 209 -4.85 -0.83 -6.08
N GLN A 210 -5.82 -0.54 -6.93
CA GLN A 210 -6.37 0.82 -7.09
C GLN A 210 -7.00 1.33 -5.79
N HIS A 211 -7.88 0.54 -5.16
CA HIS A 211 -8.50 0.90 -3.88
C HIS A 211 -7.47 1.02 -2.75
N GLY A 212 -6.44 0.16 -2.77
CA GLY A 212 -5.27 0.26 -1.90
C GLY A 212 -4.60 1.63 -2.00
N MET A 213 -4.21 2.03 -3.21
CA MET A 213 -3.60 3.34 -3.47
C MET A 213 -4.51 4.49 -3.06
N ASP A 214 -5.80 4.42 -3.42
CA ASP A 214 -6.77 5.46 -3.06
C ASP A 214 -6.95 5.60 -1.55
N ALA A 215 -6.88 4.51 -0.79
CA ALA A 215 -7.01 4.50 0.66
C ALA A 215 -5.77 5.02 1.40
N VAL A 216 -4.58 4.85 0.82
CA VAL A 216 -3.31 5.38 1.39
C VAL A 216 -3.29 6.91 1.30
N MET A 217 -3.85 7.48 0.22
CA MET A 217 -3.81 8.91 -0.03
C MET A 217 -4.59 9.69 1.04
N PHE A 218 -3.87 10.51 1.83
CA PHE A 218 -4.45 11.35 2.88
C PHE A 218 -5.53 12.32 2.36
N THR A 219 -5.43 12.72 1.09
CA THR A 219 -6.37 13.62 0.41
C THR A 219 -7.71 12.97 0.11
N ASN A 220 -7.75 11.64 -0.06
CA ASN A 220 -8.98 10.93 -0.40
C ASN A 220 -9.84 10.65 0.83
N PHE A 221 -9.21 10.44 2.00
CA PHE A 221 -9.91 10.13 3.24
C PHE A 221 -9.36 10.93 4.42
N TYR A 222 -10.10 11.96 4.83
CA TYR A 222 -9.72 12.82 5.96
C TYR A 222 -9.50 12.08 7.28
N VAL A 223 -10.03 10.86 7.46
CA VAL A 223 -9.76 10.03 8.64
C VAL A 223 -8.29 9.68 8.80
N ASN A 224 -7.51 9.68 7.71
CA ASN A 224 -6.06 9.51 7.75
C ASN A 224 -5.36 10.75 8.35
N ILE A 225 -6.00 11.91 8.31
CA ILE A 225 -5.51 13.16 8.92
C ILE A 225 -6.10 13.35 10.33
N PHE A 226 -7.40 13.07 10.47
CA PHE A 226 -8.17 13.21 11.71
C PHE A 226 -8.72 11.84 12.14
N PRO A 227 -7.93 11.03 12.87
CA PRO A 227 -8.32 9.68 13.29
C PRO A 227 -9.67 9.60 14.02
N ILE A 228 -10.06 10.68 14.71
CA ILE A 228 -11.35 10.75 15.42
C ILE A 228 -12.56 10.53 14.49
N LEU A 229 -12.42 10.78 13.19
CA LEU A 229 -13.46 10.52 12.20
C LEU A 229 -13.80 9.03 12.07
N ALA A 230 -12.91 8.12 12.50
CA ALA A 230 -13.19 6.69 12.55
C ALA A 230 -14.35 6.36 13.52
N HIS A 231 -14.59 7.19 14.54
CA HIS A 231 -15.65 6.97 15.52
C HIS A 231 -16.99 7.61 15.16
N VAL A 232 -17.06 8.38 14.07
CA VAL A 232 -18.29 9.04 13.63
C VAL A 232 -19.34 8.00 13.24
N PRO A 233 -20.58 8.04 13.77
CA PRO A 233 -21.62 7.09 13.41
C PRO A 233 -21.95 7.10 11.91
N ASP A 234 -22.35 5.94 11.37
CA ASP A 234 -22.63 5.78 9.93
C ASP A 234 -23.79 6.64 9.39
N TRP A 235 -24.67 7.10 10.27
CA TRP A 235 -25.80 7.97 9.90
C TRP A 235 -25.39 9.45 9.79
N ALA A 236 -24.23 9.84 10.31
CA ALA A 236 -23.82 11.23 10.35
C ALA A 236 -23.54 11.79 8.94
N PRO A 237 -23.87 13.07 8.67
CA PRO A 237 -23.51 13.72 7.42
C PRO A 237 -22.01 13.63 7.14
N GLY A 238 -21.63 13.24 5.92
CA GLY A 238 -20.24 13.08 5.53
C GLY A 238 -19.60 11.73 5.90
N ALA A 239 -20.27 10.84 6.63
CA ALA A 239 -19.75 9.50 6.95
C ALA A 239 -19.90 8.46 5.81
N GLY A 240 -20.36 8.87 4.63
CA GLY A 240 -20.59 7.99 3.48
C GLY A 240 -19.35 7.23 3.00
N TRP A 241 -18.15 7.79 3.24
CA TRP A 241 -16.87 7.15 2.93
C TRP A 241 -16.71 5.79 3.61
N LYS A 242 -17.28 5.58 4.81
CA LYS A 242 -17.22 4.29 5.52
C LYS A 242 -17.87 3.17 4.72
N ARG A 243 -18.99 3.45 4.04
CA ARG A 243 -19.68 2.47 3.18
C ARG A 243 -18.81 2.10 1.98
N THR A 244 -18.17 3.09 1.36
CA THR A 244 -17.22 2.87 0.25
C THR A 244 -16.05 1.99 0.68
N ILE A 245 -15.41 2.32 1.81
CA ILE A 245 -14.27 1.55 2.33
C ILE A 245 -14.67 0.11 2.69
N ARG A 246 -15.81 -0.11 3.35
CA ARG A 246 -16.29 -1.47 3.65
C ARG A 246 -16.61 -2.26 2.39
N ARG A 247 -17.15 -1.62 1.35
CA ARG A 247 -17.33 -2.27 0.04
C ARG A 247 -15.99 -2.69 -0.56
N TRP A 248 -14.95 -1.87 -0.44
CA TRP A 248 -13.60 -2.22 -0.89
C TRP A 248 -12.99 -3.35 -0.06
N ARG A 249 -13.22 -3.38 1.27
CA ARG A 249 -12.82 -4.51 2.13
C ARG A 249 -13.45 -5.81 1.65
N ASP A 250 -14.76 -5.81 1.40
CA ASP A 250 -15.47 -7.01 0.97
C ASP A 250 -15.03 -7.45 -0.44
N GLN A 251 -14.73 -6.49 -1.32
CA GLN A 251 -14.14 -6.74 -2.65
C GLN A 251 -12.75 -7.38 -2.50
N LYS A 252 -11.85 -6.81 -1.68
CA LYS A 252 -10.52 -7.35 -1.41
C LYS A 252 -10.61 -8.77 -0.88
N ALA A 253 -11.47 -9.01 0.12
CA ALA A 253 -11.63 -10.32 0.74
C ALA A 253 -12.04 -11.38 -0.28
N ARG A 254 -13.00 -11.07 -1.17
CA ARG A 254 -13.45 -11.97 -2.23
C ARG A 254 -12.40 -12.18 -3.32
N ALA A 255 -11.84 -11.10 -3.86
CA ALA A 255 -10.92 -11.15 -4.99
C ALA A 255 -9.58 -11.81 -4.62
N SER A 256 -9.07 -11.62 -3.40
CA SER A 256 -7.83 -12.29 -2.97
C SER A 256 -8.02 -13.77 -2.61
N LEU A 257 -9.21 -14.17 -2.15
CA LEU A 257 -9.51 -15.56 -1.80
C LEU A 257 -9.71 -16.44 -3.04
N ALA A 258 -10.36 -15.92 -4.09
CA ALA A 258 -10.78 -16.73 -5.23
C ALA A 258 -9.63 -17.46 -5.96
N PRO A 259 -8.47 -16.85 -6.25
CA PRO A 259 -7.35 -17.56 -6.87
C PRO A 259 -6.75 -18.64 -5.98
N LEU A 260 -6.70 -18.43 -4.66
CA LEU A 260 -6.21 -19.43 -3.70
C LEU A 260 -7.13 -20.67 -3.69
N GLU A 261 -8.44 -20.47 -3.64
CA GLU A 261 -9.41 -21.57 -3.71
C GLU A 261 -9.36 -22.30 -5.04
N TRP A 262 -9.15 -21.57 -6.15
CA TRP A 262 -8.92 -22.19 -7.45
C TRP A 262 -7.67 -23.09 -7.43
N THR A 263 -6.54 -22.61 -6.90
CA THR A 263 -5.31 -23.40 -6.78
C THR A 263 -5.52 -24.66 -5.95
N LYS A 264 -6.20 -24.56 -4.80
CA LYS A 264 -6.53 -25.74 -3.97
C LYS A 264 -7.36 -26.76 -4.74
N ALA A 265 -8.40 -26.32 -5.45
CA ALA A 265 -9.23 -27.20 -6.26
C ALA A 265 -8.44 -27.92 -7.37
N GLN A 266 -7.46 -27.26 -8.00
CA GLN A 266 -6.60 -27.90 -8.99
C GLN A 266 -5.66 -28.96 -8.37
N ILE A 267 -5.17 -28.71 -7.15
CA ILE A 267 -4.33 -29.66 -6.40
C ILE A 267 -5.16 -30.88 -6.02
N GLU A 268 -6.35 -30.69 -5.47
CA GLU A 268 -7.28 -31.77 -5.11
C GLU A 268 -7.68 -32.62 -6.32
N ALA A 269 -7.84 -31.99 -7.48
CA ALA A 269 -8.14 -32.68 -8.74
C ALA A 269 -6.92 -33.37 -9.39
N GLY A 270 -5.70 -33.17 -8.86
CA GLY A 270 -4.47 -33.76 -9.39
C GLY A 270 -4.02 -33.19 -10.74
N VAL A 271 -4.48 -31.99 -11.10
CA VAL A 271 -4.18 -31.32 -12.40
C VAL A 271 -3.46 -29.98 -12.22
N SER A 272 -3.01 -29.66 -11.00
CA SER A 272 -2.33 -28.41 -10.69
C SER A 272 -1.02 -28.22 -11.44
N GLN A 273 -0.81 -27.01 -11.96
CA GLN A 273 0.49 -26.59 -12.44
C GLN A 273 1.42 -26.21 -11.26
N PRO A 274 2.75 -26.38 -11.38
CA PRO A 274 3.69 -25.92 -10.37
C PRO A 274 3.53 -24.43 -10.09
N SER A 275 3.36 -24.06 -8.82
CA SER A 275 3.11 -22.67 -8.39
C SER A 275 3.66 -22.39 -6.99
N LEU A 276 3.93 -21.12 -6.68
CA LEU A 276 4.49 -20.73 -5.38
C LEU A 276 3.55 -21.09 -4.23
N LEU A 277 2.24 -20.84 -4.37
CA LEU A 277 1.27 -21.21 -3.33
C LEU A 277 1.02 -22.72 -3.30
N GLY A 278 1.08 -23.43 -4.43
CA GLY A 278 0.99 -24.89 -4.44
C GLY A 278 2.08 -25.53 -3.59
N MET A 279 3.33 -25.10 -3.76
CA MET A 279 4.46 -25.57 -2.93
C MET A 279 4.23 -25.29 -1.43
N LEU A 280 3.65 -24.14 -1.08
CA LEU A 280 3.37 -23.79 0.32
C LEU A 280 2.14 -24.53 0.89
N LEU A 281 1.23 -25.01 0.05
CA LEU A 281 0.04 -25.78 0.46
C LEU A 281 0.36 -27.24 0.70
N GLU A 282 1.27 -27.82 -0.08
CA GLU A 282 1.72 -29.22 0.04
C GLU A 282 2.61 -29.46 1.26
N GLU A 283 3.31 -28.43 1.74
CA GLU A 283 4.19 -28.57 2.89
C GLU A 283 3.43 -28.37 4.22
N ASP A 284 3.66 -29.28 5.17
CA ASP A 284 3.15 -29.19 6.54
C ASP A 284 4.01 -28.23 7.39
N LEU A 285 4.03 -26.95 7.00
CA LEU A 285 5.05 -25.98 7.46
C LEU A 285 4.83 -25.41 8.86
N THR A 286 3.68 -25.65 9.48
CA THR A 286 3.37 -25.05 10.78
C THR A 286 2.60 -26.03 11.67
N PRO A 287 3.29 -26.96 12.34
CA PRO A 287 2.68 -27.69 13.45
C PRO A 287 2.12 -26.66 14.46
N GLY A 288 0.79 -26.68 14.65
CA GLY A 288 0.09 -25.82 15.62
C GLY A 288 -0.69 -24.62 15.07
N ILE A 289 -0.77 -24.43 13.75
CA ILE A 289 -1.67 -23.42 13.13
C ILE A 289 -2.87 -24.14 12.50
N SER A 290 -4.09 -23.61 12.67
CA SER A 290 -5.28 -24.17 12.02
C SER A 290 -5.23 -23.97 10.51
N ILE A 291 -5.98 -24.79 9.77
CA ILE A 291 -6.05 -24.70 8.29
C ILE A 291 -6.55 -23.32 7.87
N GLU A 292 -7.54 -22.76 8.59
CA GLU A 292 -8.11 -21.45 8.30
C GLU A 292 -7.09 -20.32 8.46
N GLU A 293 -6.28 -20.38 9.52
CA GLU A 293 -5.24 -19.38 9.77
C GLU A 293 -4.10 -19.50 8.76
N ARG A 294 -3.74 -20.72 8.35
CA ARG A 294 -2.78 -20.95 7.27
C ARG A 294 -3.29 -20.32 5.97
N ASP A 295 -4.52 -20.61 5.59
CA ASP A 295 -5.14 -20.11 4.36
C ASP A 295 -5.25 -18.58 4.36
N ARG A 296 -5.60 -17.99 5.51
CA ARG A 296 -5.61 -16.54 5.70
C ARG A 296 -4.23 -15.92 5.41
N ARG A 297 -3.16 -16.54 5.89
CA ARG A 297 -1.78 -16.06 5.64
C ARG A 297 -1.34 -16.27 4.20
N LEU A 298 -1.63 -17.42 3.61
CA LEU A 298 -1.29 -17.72 2.21
C LEU A 298 -1.97 -16.75 1.24
N LYS A 299 -3.22 -16.40 1.51
CA LYS A 299 -3.95 -15.36 0.76
C LYS A 299 -3.22 -14.01 0.77
N GLU A 300 -2.78 -13.55 1.94
CA GLU A 300 -2.06 -12.28 2.08
C GLU A 300 -0.64 -12.35 1.48
N ILE A 301 0.03 -13.52 1.53
CA ILE A 301 1.30 -13.77 0.86
C ILE A 301 1.14 -13.71 -0.67
N GLY A 302 0.11 -14.35 -1.22
CA GLY A 302 -0.19 -14.31 -2.65
C GLY A 302 -0.47 -12.89 -3.15
N LEU A 303 -1.25 -12.11 -2.39
CA LEU A 303 -1.49 -10.70 -2.68
C LEU A 303 -0.19 -9.86 -2.63
N ALA A 304 0.65 -10.08 -1.62
CA ALA A 304 1.92 -9.37 -1.50
C ALA A 304 2.88 -9.67 -2.66
N LEU A 305 3.03 -10.95 -3.02
CA LEU A 305 3.84 -11.36 -4.17
C LEU A 305 3.35 -10.72 -5.47
N TYR A 306 2.02 -10.71 -5.70
CA TYR A 306 1.45 -10.07 -6.89
C TYR A 306 1.73 -8.56 -6.90
N ALA A 307 1.44 -7.86 -5.81
CA ALA A 307 1.61 -6.41 -5.71
C ALA A 307 3.08 -5.99 -5.91
N GLU A 308 4.02 -6.70 -5.28
CA GLU A 308 5.45 -6.46 -5.47
C GLU A 308 5.89 -6.74 -6.91
N GLY A 309 5.36 -7.81 -7.52
CA GLY A 309 5.65 -8.17 -8.92
C GLY A 309 5.16 -7.16 -9.96
N GLN A 310 4.04 -6.47 -9.71
CA GLN A 310 3.53 -5.40 -10.58
C GLN A 310 4.30 -4.08 -10.45
N SER A 311 5.04 -3.88 -9.36
CA SER A 311 5.71 -2.62 -9.03
C SER A 311 7.15 -2.49 -9.53
N ARG A 312 7.73 -3.58 -10.06
CA ARG A 312 9.11 -3.65 -10.55
C ARG A 312 9.18 -3.67 -12.06
#